data_AF-A0AAE4L3M9-F1
#
_entry.id   AF-A0AAE4L3M9-F1
#
_cell.length_a   1.000
_cell.length_b   1.000
_cell.length_c   1.000
_cell.angle_alpha   90.00
_cell.angle_beta   90.00
_cell.angle_gamma   90.00
#
_symmetry.space_group_name_H-M   'P 1'
#
loop_
_entity.id
_entity.type
_entity.pdbx_description
1 polymer ?
#
loop_
_entity_poly.entity_id
_entity_poly.type
_entity_poly.pdbx_seq_one_letter_code
_entity_poly.pdbx_strand_id
1 'polypeptide(L)' 'MINIYVSLIEKGLKTIEDVPQIIREEVEAILSAKTAD' A
#
# COMPACT_ATOMS: atom_id res chain seq x y z
N MET A 1 5.73 3.96 8.36
CA MET A 1 5.02 4.82 7.39
C MET A 1 4.31 4.00 6.31
N ILE A 2 4.95 2.97 5.75
CA ILE A 2 4.38 2.00 4.79
C ILE A 2 3.02 1.43 5.24
N ASN A 3 2.93 0.89 6.46
CA ASN A 3 1.67 0.36 7.01
C ASN A 3 0.53 1.37 7.04
N ILE A 4 0.82 2.67 7.18
CA ILE A 4 -0.20 3.73 7.14
C ILE A 4 -0.76 3.81 5.72
N TYR A 5 0.11 3.87 4.70
CA TYR A 5 -0.33 3.88 3.31
C TYR A 5 -1.08 2.61 2.92
N VAL A 6 -0.58 1.44 3.32
CA VAL A 6 -1.29 0.16 3.13
C VAL A 6 -2.70 0.24 3.72
N SER A 7 -2.84 0.60 5.00
CA SER A 7 -4.15 0.72 5.64
C SER A 7 -5.05 1.81 5.02
N LEU A 8 -4.48 2.89 4.49
CA LEU A 8 -5.27 3.93 3.80
C LEU A 8 -5.75 3.45 2.42
N ILE A 9 -4.94 2.66 1.71
CA ILE A 9 -5.30 2.05 0.43
C ILE A 9 -6.37 0.98 0.63
N GLU A 10 -6.22 0.13 1.64
CA GLU A 10 -7.23 -0.88 2.00
C GLU A 10 -8.58 -0.26 2.38
N LYS A 11 -8.55 0.92 2.99
CA LYS A 11 -9.76 1.69 3.34
C LYS A 11 -10.33 2.49 2.16
N GLY A 12 -9.67 2.47 0.99
CA GLY A 12 -10.06 3.28 -0.18
C GLY A 12 -9.88 4.78 0.01
N LEU A 13 -9.09 5.21 1.01
CA LEU A 13 -8.83 6.61 1.33
C LEU A 13 -7.65 7.18 0.55
N LYS A 14 -6.77 6.33 0.03
CA LYS A 14 -5.64 6.66 -0.85
C LYS A 14 -5.48 5.61 -1.93
N THR A 15 -4.80 5.96 -3.02
CA THR A 15 -4.40 5.00 -4.06
C THR A 15 -2.90 4.73 -4.02
N ILE A 16 -2.42 3.76 -4.81
CA ILE A 16 -0.99 3.49 -4.94
C ILE A 16 -0.22 4.68 -5.56
N GLU A 17 -0.93 5.58 -6.24
CA GLU A 17 -0.38 6.78 -6.86
C GLU A 17 -0.02 7.84 -5.80
N ASP A 18 -0.79 7.92 -4.70
CA ASP A 18 -0.51 8.74 -3.52
C ASP A 18 0.74 8.29 -2.74
N VAL A 19 1.24 7.09 -3.03
CA VAL A 19 2.39 6.53 -2.33
C VAL A 19 3.68 7.08 -2.93
N PRO A 20 4.59 7.64 -2.10
CA PRO A 20 5.91 8.06 -2.55
C PRO A 20 6.65 6.91 -3.25
N GLN A 21 7.28 7.18 -4.40
CA GLN A 21 7.96 6.17 -5.22
C GLN A 21 8.94 5.29 -4.42
N ILE A 22 9.63 5.88 -3.44
CA ILE A 22 10.63 5.23 -2.59
C ILE A 22 10.05 4.03 -1.83
N ILE A 23 8.75 4.10 -1.48
CA ILE A 23 8.07 3.07 -0.69
C ILE A 23 6.94 2.38 -1.47
N ARG A 24 6.78 2.70 -2.76
CA ARG A 24 5.70 2.16 -3.59
C ARG A 24 5.87 0.64 -3.76
N GLU A 25 7.08 0.18 -4.08
CA GLU A 25 7.37 -1.25 -4.22
C GLU A 25 7.08 -2.03 -2.94
N GLU A 26 7.44 -1.50 -1.76
CA GLU A 26 7.16 -2.16 -0.48
C GLU A 26 5.65 -2.20 -0.18
N VAL A 27 4.92 -1.13 -0.48
CA VAL A 27 3.45 -1.09 -0.30
C VAL A 27 2.76 -2.07 -1.24
N GLU A 28 3.18 -2.16 -2.51
CA GLU A 28 2.64 -3.14 -3.48
C GLU A 28 2.94 -4.57 -3.05
N ALA A 29 4.16 -4.86 -2.57
CA ALA A 29 4.53 -6.19 -2.09
C ALA A 29 3.65 -6.63 -0.92
N ILE A 30 3.37 -5.74 0.04
CA ILE A 30 2.51 -6.03 1.19
C ILE A 30 1.05 -6.23 0.77
N LEU A 31 0.52 -5.36 -0.10
CA LEU A 31 -0.86 -5.48 -0.60
C LEU A 31 -1.06 -6.77 -1.39
N SER A 32 -0.08 -7.14 -2.23
CA SER A 32 -0.08 -8.38 -2.99
C SER A 32 -0.03 -9.61 -2.08
N ALA A 33 0.87 -9.62 -1.09
CA ALA A 33 0.96 -10.70 -0.11
C ALA A 33 -0.32 -10.88 0.71
N LYS A 34 -1.04 -9.79 1.00
CA LYS A 34 -2.27 -9.81 1.80
C LYS A 34 -3.52 -10.21 1.01
N THR A 35 -3.50 -10.13 -0.32
CA THR A 35 -4.62 -10.55 -1.18
C THR A 35 -4.59 -12.06 -1.48
N ALA A 36 -3.48 -12.74 -1.16
CA ALA A 36 -3.28 -14.17 -1.41
C ALA A 36 -3.73 -15.10 -0.26
N ASP A 37 -4.38 -14.56 0.78
CA ASP A 37 -4.93 -15.28 1.95
C ASP A 37 -6.47 -15.12 1.99
#